data_AF-A0A955P5Y3-F1
#
_entry.id   AF-A0A955P5Y3-F1
#
_cell.length_a   1.000
_cell.length_b   1.000
_cell.length_c   1.000
_cell.angle_alpha   90.00
_cell.angle_beta   90.00
_cell.angle_gamma   90.00
#
_symmetry.space_group_name_H-M   'P 1'
#
loop_
_entity.id
_entity.type
_entity.pdbx_description
1 polymer ?
#
loop_
_entity_poly.entity_id
_entity_poly.type
_entity_poly.pdbx_seq_one_letter_code
_entity_poly.pdbx_strand_id
1 'polypeptide(L)'
;RYADSKGYGSDPLRTIWRYRDWVIEAYDRNLPFDEFTELQLAGDLLPGATWREQLPTAFHRNTKNNTEGGTDDEEFRVEAVRDRVDTTLLVWMGLSAGCAKCHDHKYDPVSQREYYQLYDFFNHTADADKNDDRPTIETPTPEQERALATIDAHLAELEGLLATPRADLEAAAGAWARQQIARQRALRGLRQIEAHSEQGAAVIRSSDGWIEIA
;
A
#
# COMPACT_ATOMS: atom_id res chain seq x y z
N ARG A 1 -11.96 3.49 -22.84
CA ARG A 1 -10.61 3.63 -22.23
C ARG A 1 -10.06 2.34 -21.62
N TYR A 2 -10.83 1.26 -21.46
CA TYR A 2 -10.33 -0.02 -20.92
C TYR A 2 -9.66 -0.89 -22.00
N ALA A 3 -8.59 -1.59 -21.62
CA ALA A 3 -8.01 -2.75 -22.31
C ALA A 3 -7.50 -3.78 -21.28
N ASP A 4 -7.48 -5.06 -21.66
CA ASP A 4 -6.88 -6.15 -20.87
C ASP A 4 -5.34 -6.16 -20.95
N SER A 5 -4.76 -5.37 -21.86
CA SER A 5 -3.32 -5.19 -22.04
C SER A 5 -2.87 -3.75 -21.76
N LYS A 6 -1.56 -3.52 -21.73
CA LYS A 6 -0.93 -2.21 -21.45
C LYS A 6 -1.06 -1.21 -22.61
N GLY A 7 -1.34 -1.68 -23.82
CA GLY A 7 -1.62 -0.90 -25.02
C GLY A 7 -0.40 -0.31 -25.73
N TYR A 8 0.81 -0.84 -25.48
CA TYR A 8 2.08 -0.29 -25.98
C TYR A 8 3.10 -1.38 -26.29
N GLY A 9 3.87 -1.26 -27.39
CA GLY A 9 5.05 -2.08 -27.71
C GLY A 9 4.90 -3.60 -27.46
N SER A 10 5.47 -4.07 -26.34
CA SER A 10 5.41 -5.45 -25.81
C SER A 10 4.01 -5.93 -25.37
N ASP A 11 3.12 -4.98 -25.11
CA ASP A 11 1.70 -5.12 -24.81
C ASP A 11 1.32 -6.25 -23.83
N PRO A 12 1.97 -6.36 -22.65
CA PRO A 12 1.62 -7.42 -21.70
C PRO A 12 0.23 -7.18 -21.10
N LEU A 13 -0.34 -8.24 -20.52
CA LEU A 13 -1.60 -8.15 -19.80
C LEU A 13 -1.48 -7.28 -18.54
N ARG A 14 -2.59 -6.63 -18.16
CA ARG A 14 -2.71 -5.85 -16.93
C ARG A 14 -3.95 -6.25 -16.14
N THR A 15 -3.90 -6.09 -14.82
CA THR A 15 -5.00 -6.47 -13.93
C THR A 15 -5.79 -5.23 -13.50
N ILE A 16 -6.82 -4.88 -14.26
CA ILE A 16 -7.70 -3.73 -13.95
C ILE A 16 -9.19 -4.03 -14.21
N TRP A 17 -9.53 -5.30 -14.35
CA TRP A 17 -10.89 -5.78 -14.64
C TRP A 17 -11.95 -5.26 -13.66
N ARG A 18 -11.58 -4.96 -12.41
CA ARG A 18 -12.48 -4.34 -11.41
C ARG A 18 -13.08 -3.03 -11.88
N TYR A 19 -12.32 -2.20 -12.62
CA TYR A 19 -12.85 -0.97 -13.21
C TYR A 19 -13.93 -1.28 -14.26
N ARG A 20 -13.68 -2.26 -15.15
CA ARG A 20 -14.68 -2.70 -16.15
C ARG A 20 -15.96 -3.17 -15.48
N ASP A 21 -15.82 -4.04 -14.47
CA ASP A 21 -16.96 -4.60 -13.76
C ASP A 21 -17.74 -3.49 -13.03
N TRP A 22 -17.05 -2.53 -12.40
CA TRP A 22 -17.70 -1.37 -11.80
C TRP A 22 -18.51 -0.56 -12.82
N VAL A 23 -17.97 -0.33 -14.03
CA VAL A 23 -18.71 0.40 -15.08
C VAL A 23 -19.98 -0.37 -15.46
N ILE A 24 -19.89 -1.68 -15.66
CA ILE A 24 -21.05 -2.53 -15.98
C ILE A 24 -22.09 -2.45 -14.85
N GLU A 25 -21.67 -2.63 -13.61
CA GLU A 25 -22.54 -2.56 -12.44
C GLU A 25 -23.19 -1.17 -12.25
N ALA A 26 -22.46 -0.09 -12.57
CA ALA A 26 -22.98 1.27 -12.50
C ALA A 26 -24.12 1.49 -13.51
N TYR A 27 -23.98 0.95 -14.72
CA TYR A 27 -25.06 0.96 -15.71
C TYR A 27 -26.23 0.06 -15.27
N ASP A 28 -25.97 -1.15 -14.80
CA ASP A 28 -27.01 -2.12 -14.40
C ASP A 28 -27.87 -1.60 -13.24
N ARG A 29 -27.27 -0.83 -12.31
CA ARG A 29 -28.00 -0.19 -11.20
C ARG A 29 -28.61 1.17 -11.54
N ASN A 30 -28.51 1.63 -12.79
CA ASN A 30 -28.95 2.95 -13.25
C ASN A 30 -28.37 4.09 -12.39
N LEU A 31 -27.05 4.09 -12.19
CA LEU A 31 -26.37 5.18 -11.49
C LEU A 31 -26.67 6.52 -12.20
N PRO A 32 -27.09 7.57 -11.48
CA PRO A 32 -27.27 8.90 -12.06
C PRO A 32 -26.00 9.39 -12.75
N PHE A 33 -26.15 10.06 -13.89
CA PHE A 33 -25.01 10.41 -14.75
C PHE A 33 -24.09 11.47 -14.12
N ASP A 34 -24.64 12.35 -13.29
CA ASP A 34 -23.91 13.29 -12.45
C ASP A 34 -23.02 12.55 -11.44
N GLU A 35 -23.56 11.57 -10.71
CA GLU A 35 -22.79 10.74 -9.78
C GLU A 35 -21.74 9.88 -10.50
N PHE A 36 -22.10 9.28 -11.65
CA PHE A 36 -21.15 8.55 -12.49
C PHE A 36 -19.98 9.44 -12.92
N THR A 37 -20.28 10.68 -13.31
CA THR A 37 -19.28 11.67 -13.73
C THR A 37 -18.37 12.06 -12.57
N GLU A 38 -18.93 12.37 -11.40
CA GLU A 38 -18.16 12.74 -10.21
C GLU A 38 -17.20 11.62 -9.80
N LEU A 39 -17.67 10.37 -9.73
CA LEU A 39 -16.84 9.24 -9.34
C LEU A 39 -15.70 8.96 -10.33
N GLN A 40 -15.98 9.05 -11.64
CA GLN A 40 -14.97 8.85 -12.69
C GLN A 40 -13.87 9.92 -12.69
N LEU A 41 -14.23 11.18 -12.40
CA LEU A 41 -13.31 12.31 -12.47
C LEU A 41 -12.59 12.60 -11.14
N ALA A 42 -13.24 12.36 -10.00
CA ALA A 42 -12.77 12.82 -8.70
C ALA A 42 -13.22 11.95 -7.50
N GLY A 43 -13.63 10.70 -7.73
CA GLY A 43 -14.11 9.81 -6.67
C GLY A 43 -13.09 9.56 -5.55
N ASP A 44 -11.79 9.58 -5.85
CA ASP A 44 -10.70 9.50 -4.88
C ASP A 44 -10.50 10.77 -4.03
N LEU A 45 -11.03 11.90 -4.48
CA LEU A 45 -10.99 13.19 -3.77
C LEU A 45 -12.20 13.40 -2.84
N LEU A 46 -13.16 12.47 -2.83
CA LEU A 46 -14.33 12.55 -1.95
C LEU A 46 -13.91 12.41 -0.46
N PRO A 47 -14.50 13.20 0.46
CA PRO A 47 -14.18 13.10 1.88
C PRO A 47 -14.50 11.71 2.44
N GLY A 48 -13.47 11.00 2.91
CA GLY A 48 -13.64 9.65 3.45
C GLY A 48 -13.96 8.58 2.39
N ALA A 49 -13.60 8.82 1.13
CA ALA A 49 -13.85 7.91 0.02
C ALA A 49 -13.46 6.46 0.35
N THR A 50 -14.42 5.56 0.20
CA THR A 50 -14.22 4.11 0.27
C THR A 50 -13.55 3.60 -0.99
N TRP A 51 -13.05 2.35 -0.97
CA TRP A 51 -12.48 1.74 -2.17
C TRP A 51 -13.46 1.72 -3.36
N ARG A 52 -14.77 1.68 -3.11
CA ARG A 52 -15.82 1.69 -4.14
C ARG A 52 -15.98 3.04 -4.83
N GLU A 53 -15.63 4.13 -4.13
CA GLU A 53 -15.66 5.50 -4.65
C GLU A 53 -14.32 5.88 -5.27
N GLN A 54 -13.20 5.30 -4.81
CA GLN A 54 -11.88 5.49 -5.40
C GLN A 54 -11.68 4.71 -6.70
N LEU A 55 -12.21 3.48 -6.77
CA LEU A 55 -12.07 2.58 -7.92
C LEU A 55 -12.42 3.23 -9.29
N PRO A 56 -13.50 4.00 -9.43
CA PRO A 56 -13.92 4.58 -10.71
C PRO A 56 -12.93 5.62 -11.22
N THR A 57 -12.21 6.32 -10.35
CA THR A 57 -11.15 7.27 -10.75
C THR A 57 -10.00 6.59 -11.48
N ALA A 58 -9.93 5.25 -11.46
CA ALA A 58 -9.08 4.48 -12.36
C ALA A 58 -9.33 4.79 -13.86
N PHE A 59 -10.42 5.46 -14.24
CA PHE A 59 -10.54 6.08 -15.56
C PHE A 59 -9.29 6.88 -15.96
N HIS A 60 -8.73 7.69 -15.07
CA HIS A 60 -7.51 8.44 -15.35
C HIS A 60 -6.23 7.58 -15.32
N ARG A 61 -6.30 6.35 -14.80
CA ARG A 61 -5.20 5.36 -14.79
C ARG A 61 -5.23 4.43 -15.99
N ASN A 62 -6.26 4.53 -16.83
CA ASN A 62 -6.43 3.72 -18.04
C ASN A 62 -5.69 4.29 -19.26
N THR A 63 -4.69 5.16 -19.06
CA THR A 63 -3.73 5.54 -20.11
C THR A 63 -2.96 4.31 -20.60
N LYS A 64 -2.39 4.38 -21.80
CA LYS A 64 -1.40 3.38 -22.22
C LYS A 64 -0.22 3.43 -21.25
N ASN A 65 0.34 2.28 -20.95
CA ASN A 65 1.48 2.17 -20.05
C ASN A 65 2.64 1.48 -20.79
N ASN A 66 3.81 2.09 -20.78
CA ASN A 66 4.99 1.48 -21.34
C ASN A 66 5.69 0.67 -20.23
N THR A 67 6.17 -0.51 -20.57
CA THR A 67 6.89 -1.41 -19.66
C THR A 67 8.18 -1.91 -20.31
N GLU A 68 8.60 -1.27 -21.40
CA GLU A 68 9.83 -1.60 -22.11
C GLU A 68 11.00 -0.82 -21.49
N GLY A 69 12.11 -1.49 -21.22
CA GLY A 69 13.29 -0.82 -20.71
C GLY A 69 13.90 0.15 -21.75
N GLY A 70 14.38 1.30 -21.29
CA GLY A 70 15.10 2.27 -22.12
C GLY A 70 14.29 3.49 -22.56
N THR A 71 13.09 3.66 -22.03
CA THR A 71 12.20 4.81 -22.22
C THR A 71 12.55 5.93 -21.24
N ASP A 72 12.22 7.17 -21.61
CA ASP A 72 12.39 8.33 -20.74
C ASP A 72 11.12 8.49 -19.87
N ASP A 73 11.28 8.42 -18.55
CA ASP A 73 10.20 8.56 -17.57
C ASP A 73 9.43 9.88 -17.76
N GLU A 74 10.12 10.95 -18.11
CA GLU A 74 9.52 12.27 -18.30
C GLU A 74 8.70 12.32 -19.60
N GLU A 75 9.17 11.67 -20.67
CA GLU A 75 8.40 11.51 -21.91
C GLU A 75 7.11 10.75 -21.64
N PHE A 76 7.20 9.63 -20.92
CA PHE A 76 6.03 8.82 -20.55
C PHE A 76 5.03 9.62 -19.71
N ARG A 77 5.51 10.32 -18.67
CA ARG A 77 4.68 11.17 -17.81
C ARG A 77 3.93 12.22 -18.64
N VAL A 78 4.63 12.89 -19.57
CA VAL A 78 4.04 13.91 -20.43
C VAL A 78 2.93 13.34 -21.32
N GLU A 79 3.17 12.19 -21.96
CA GLU A 79 2.16 11.54 -22.80
C GLU A 79 0.96 11.01 -21.99
N ALA A 80 1.18 10.45 -20.80
CA ALA A 80 0.11 10.01 -19.92
C ALA A 80 -0.82 11.17 -19.49
N VAL A 81 -0.25 12.30 -19.11
CA VAL A 81 -1.04 13.50 -18.75
C VAL A 81 -1.77 14.06 -19.98
N ARG A 82 -1.14 14.11 -21.15
CA ARG A 82 -1.80 14.51 -22.41
C ARG A 82 -3.00 13.61 -22.74
N ASP A 83 -2.85 12.29 -22.62
CA ASP A 83 -3.93 11.33 -22.84
C ASP A 83 -5.10 11.58 -21.87
N ARG A 84 -4.84 11.97 -20.61
CA ARG A 84 -5.90 12.37 -19.67
C ARG A 84 -6.62 13.63 -20.12
N VAL A 85 -5.91 14.67 -20.52
CA VAL A 85 -6.52 15.92 -21.02
C VAL A 85 -7.39 15.62 -22.24
N ASP A 86 -6.81 14.98 -23.25
CA ASP A 86 -7.46 14.67 -24.53
C ASP A 86 -8.69 13.80 -24.32
N THR A 87 -8.58 12.74 -23.51
CA THR A 87 -9.71 11.84 -23.28
C THR A 87 -10.82 12.50 -22.46
N THR A 88 -10.47 13.35 -21.48
CA THR A 88 -11.48 14.04 -20.66
C THR A 88 -12.29 15.03 -21.51
N LEU A 89 -11.61 15.82 -22.33
CA LEU A 89 -12.28 16.75 -23.26
C LEU A 89 -13.14 16.00 -24.28
N LEU A 90 -12.63 14.89 -24.82
CA LEU A 90 -13.38 14.10 -25.79
C LEU A 90 -14.66 13.49 -25.17
N VAL A 91 -14.56 12.91 -23.98
CA VAL A 91 -15.65 12.12 -23.38
C VAL A 91 -16.69 13.01 -22.70
N TRP A 92 -16.30 14.03 -21.92
CA TRP A 92 -17.25 14.86 -21.16
C TRP A 92 -17.64 16.15 -21.89
N MET A 93 -16.76 16.72 -22.71
CA MET A 93 -17.05 17.95 -23.44
C MET A 93 -17.47 17.69 -24.89
N GLY A 94 -17.36 16.44 -25.37
CA GLY A 94 -17.60 16.10 -26.77
C GLY A 94 -16.64 16.80 -27.74
N LEU A 95 -15.48 17.25 -27.24
CA LEU A 95 -14.57 18.14 -27.95
C LEU A 95 -13.25 17.44 -28.26
N SER A 96 -12.93 17.32 -29.55
CA SER A 96 -11.64 16.78 -30.02
C SER A 96 -10.52 17.82 -29.96
N ALA A 97 -10.08 18.19 -28.76
CA ALA A 97 -9.08 19.25 -28.58
C ALA A 97 -7.62 18.79 -28.63
N GLY A 98 -7.31 17.54 -28.98
CA GLY A 98 -5.94 17.00 -28.90
C GLY A 98 -4.92 17.67 -29.84
N CYS A 99 -5.34 18.45 -30.83
CA CYS A 99 -4.42 19.29 -31.63
C CYS A 99 -3.93 20.53 -30.86
N ALA A 100 -4.67 20.94 -29.82
CA ALA A 100 -4.37 22.12 -29.01
C ALA A 100 -3.02 22.03 -28.28
N LYS A 101 -2.45 20.83 -28.17
CA LYS A 101 -1.09 20.60 -27.66
C LYS A 101 0.00 21.32 -28.47
N CYS A 102 -0.18 21.48 -29.78
CA CYS A 102 0.85 22.07 -30.65
C CYS A 102 0.51 23.50 -31.11
N HIS A 103 -0.77 23.85 -31.21
CA HIS A 103 -1.23 25.14 -31.71
C HIS A 103 -2.67 25.38 -31.21
N ASP A 104 -3.19 26.60 -31.26
CA ASP A 104 -4.60 26.85 -30.91
C ASP A 104 -5.55 25.95 -31.70
N HIS A 105 -6.62 25.48 -31.07
CA HIS A 105 -7.58 24.59 -31.72
C HIS A 105 -8.17 25.24 -32.98
N LYS A 106 -8.33 24.46 -34.05
CA LYS A 106 -8.61 24.99 -35.39
C LYS A 106 -9.98 25.66 -35.52
N TYR A 107 -10.99 25.12 -34.85
CA TYR A 107 -12.39 25.51 -35.05
C TYR A 107 -12.99 26.14 -33.79
N ASP A 108 -12.89 25.45 -32.67
CA ASP A 108 -13.37 25.92 -31.37
C ASP A 108 -12.39 26.86 -30.67
N PRO A 109 -12.86 27.80 -29.83
CA PRO A 109 -12.04 28.80 -29.15
C PRO A 109 -11.31 28.20 -27.94
N VAL A 110 -10.46 27.20 -28.18
CA VAL A 110 -9.55 26.62 -27.18
C VAL A 110 -8.12 26.98 -27.59
N SER A 111 -7.51 27.88 -26.84
CA SER A 111 -6.11 28.21 -27.04
C SER A 111 -5.19 27.08 -26.56
N GLN A 112 -3.99 26.99 -27.12
CA GLN A 112 -2.93 26.13 -26.60
C GLN A 112 -2.65 26.43 -25.12
N ARG A 113 -2.76 27.70 -24.73
CA ARG A 113 -2.57 28.10 -23.33
C ARG A 113 -3.60 27.45 -22.41
N GLU A 114 -4.87 27.48 -22.76
CA GLU A 114 -5.94 26.85 -21.97
C GLU A 114 -5.79 25.34 -21.94
N TYR A 115 -5.36 24.73 -23.05
CA TYR A 115 -5.02 23.30 -23.06
C TYR A 115 -3.95 22.96 -22.02
N TYR A 116 -2.87 23.75 -21.95
CA TYR A 116 -1.81 23.51 -20.96
C TYR A 116 -2.19 23.93 -19.52
N GLN A 117 -3.17 24.81 -19.34
CA GLN A 117 -3.77 25.05 -18.02
C GLN A 117 -4.56 23.83 -17.53
N LEU A 118 -5.29 23.15 -18.43
CA LEU A 118 -5.96 21.89 -18.09
C LEU A 118 -4.95 20.74 -17.92
N TYR A 119 -3.87 20.74 -18.69
CA TYR A 119 -2.75 19.83 -18.48
C TYR A 119 -2.20 19.94 -17.06
N ASP A 120 -1.98 21.16 -16.56
CA ASP A 120 -1.46 21.39 -15.20
C ASP A 120 -2.36 20.76 -14.13
N PHE A 121 -3.69 20.86 -14.27
CA PHE A 121 -4.65 20.21 -13.37
C PHE A 121 -4.48 18.70 -13.29
N PHE A 122 -4.21 18.02 -14.41
CA PHE A 122 -3.98 16.57 -14.43
C PHE A 122 -2.52 16.19 -14.13
N ASN A 123 -1.62 17.17 -14.01
CA ASN A 123 -0.20 16.97 -13.81
C ASN A 123 0.20 16.88 -12.33
N HIS A 124 -0.55 16.09 -11.57
CA HIS A 124 -0.32 15.88 -10.13
C HIS A 124 -0.11 14.41 -9.77
N THR A 125 0.19 13.58 -10.77
CA THR A 125 0.38 12.13 -10.64
C THR A 125 1.84 11.74 -10.79
N ALA A 126 2.24 10.66 -10.12
CA ALA A 126 3.59 10.10 -10.19
C ALA A 126 3.70 9.05 -11.32
N ASP A 127 3.27 9.40 -12.53
CA ASP A 127 3.43 8.53 -13.69
C ASP A 127 4.91 8.42 -14.06
N ALA A 128 5.35 7.19 -14.20
CA ALA A 128 6.70 6.81 -14.59
C ALA A 128 6.62 5.45 -15.28
N ASP A 129 7.63 5.11 -16.08
CA ASP A 129 7.72 3.79 -16.70
C ASP A 129 8.12 2.78 -15.62
N LYS A 130 7.10 2.16 -15.03
CA LYS A 130 7.25 1.15 -14.00
C LYS A 130 6.68 -0.16 -14.50
N ASN A 131 7.42 -1.24 -14.20
CA ASN A 131 6.96 -2.61 -14.43
C ASN A 131 5.87 -3.08 -13.46
N ASP A 132 5.20 -2.14 -12.75
CA ASP A 132 4.04 -2.41 -11.89
C ASP A 132 2.95 -1.34 -12.08
N ASP A 133 1.72 -1.65 -11.62
CA ASP A 133 0.56 -0.74 -11.71
C ASP A 133 0.34 0.06 -10.42
N ARG A 134 1.35 0.24 -9.58
CA ARG A 134 1.18 0.89 -8.28
C ARG A 134 0.87 2.39 -8.42
N PRO A 135 0.14 2.97 -7.46
CA PRO A 135 -0.50 2.31 -6.31
C PRO A 135 -1.71 1.46 -6.72
N THR A 136 -1.96 0.40 -5.95
CA THR A 136 -3.15 -0.45 -6.08
C THR A 136 -4.03 -0.30 -4.85
N ILE A 137 -5.34 -0.33 -5.04
CA ILE A 137 -6.32 -0.37 -3.94
C ILE A 137 -6.79 -1.80 -3.70
N GLU A 138 -7.10 -2.12 -2.46
CA GLU A 138 -7.73 -3.39 -2.13
C GLU A 138 -9.22 -3.34 -2.50
N THR A 139 -9.69 -4.37 -3.22
CA THR A 139 -11.10 -4.50 -3.62
C THR A 139 -11.65 -5.83 -3.13
N PRO A 140 -11.88 -5.98 -1.81
CA PRO A 140 -12.34 -7.24 -1.23
C PRO A 140 -13.72 -7.62 -1.79
N THR A 141 -13.95 -8.92 -1.95
CA THR A 141 -15.29 -9.44 -2.26
C THR A 141 -16.23 -9.26 -1.05
N PRO A 142 -17.56 -9.29 -1.24
CA PRO A 142 -18.50 -9.22 -0.12
C PRO A 142 -18.26 -10.29 0.97
N GLU A 143 -17.74 -11.46 0.58
CA GLU A 143 -17.35 -12.51 1.53
C GLU A 143 -16.08 -12.12 2.31
N GLN A 144 -15.07 -11.60 1.61
CA GLN A 144 -13.86 -11.09 2.24
C GLN A 144 -14.17 -9.92 3.18
N GLU A 145 -15.06 -9.01 2.82
CA GLU A 145 -15.49 -7.91 3.69
C GLU A 145 -16.12 -8.41 5.00
N ARG A 146 -16.96 -9.46 4.94
CA ARG A 146 -17.52 -10.08 6.15
C ARG A 146 -16.45 -10.75 7.00
N ALA A 147 -15.50 -11.43 6.36
CA ALA A 147 -14.38 -12.06 7.07
C ALA A 147 -13.48 -11.00 7.73
N LEU A 148 -13.15 -9.92 7.03
CA LEU A 148 -12.39 -8.78 7.55
C LEU A 148 -13.11 -8.16 8.76
N ALA A 149 -14.41 -7.87 8.65
CA ALA A 149 -15.19 -7.35 9.77
C ALA A 149 -15.18 -8.27 11.01
N THR A 150 -15.17 -9.59 10.80
CA THR A 150 -15.06 -10.56 11.90
C THR A 150 -13.67 -10.53 12.53
N ILE A 151 -12.62 -10.47 11.71
CA ILE A 151 -11.23 -10.39 12.17
C ILE A 151 -11.01 -9.08 12.94
N ASP A 152 -11.51 -7.95 12.42
CA ASP A 152 -11.39 -6.65 13.05
C ASP A 152 -12.10 -6.61 14.41
N ALA A 153 -13.26 -7.26 14.54
CA ALA A 153 -13.95 -7.39 15.81
C ALA A 153 -13.13 -8.20 16.84
N HIS A 154 -12.54 -9.32 16.42
CA HIS A 154 -11.66 -10.11 17.29
C HIS A 154 -10.37 -9.36 17.66
N LEU A 155 -9.79 -8.59 16.72
CA LEU A 155 -8.63 -7.76 16.99
C LEU A 155 -8.95 -6.71 18.05
N ALA A 156 -10.08 -5.99 17.90
CA ALA A 156 -10.51 -5.00 18.89
C ALA A 156 -10.75 -5.62 20.27
N GLU A 157 -11.33 -6.83 20.34
CA GLU A 157 -11.49 -7.58 21.59
C GLU A 157 -10.13 -7.92 22.22
N LEU A 158 -9.21 -8.50 21.45
CA LEU A 158 -7.89 -8.88 21.92
C LEU A 158 -7.05 -7.67 22.35
N GLU A 159 -7.11 -6.58 21.59
CA GLU A 159 -6.47 -5.31 21.93
C GLU A 159 -7.03 -4.73 23.24
N GLY A 160 -8.35 -4.81 23.45
CA GLY A 160 -8.99 -4.43 24.72
C GLY A 160 -8.51 -5.30 25.89
N LEU A 161 -8.37 -6.60 25.68
CA LEU A 161 -7.83 -7.53 26.69
C LEU A 161 -6.37 -7.25 27.02
N LEU A 162 -5.55 -6.94 26.01
CA LEU A 162 -4.13 -6.59 26.18
C LEU A 162 -3.96 -5.23 26.86
N ALA A 163 -4.84 -4.26 26.57
CA ALA A 163 -4.81 -2.93 27.17
C ALA A 163 -5.31 -2.92 28.63
N THR A 164 -6.07 -3.93 29.05
CA THR A 164 -6.58 -4.03 30.42
C THR A 164 -5.44 -4.36 31.38
N PRO A 165 -5.13 -3.49 32.36
CA PRO A 165 -4.08 -3.76 33.35
C PRO A 165 -4.43 -5.01 34.16
N ARG A 166 -3.57 -6.03 34.06
CA ARG A 166 -3.75 -7.33 34.68
C ARG A 166 -2.90 -7.39 35.95
N ALA A 167 -3.46 -6.93 37.07
CA ALA A 167 -2.77 -6.91 38.36
C ALA A 167 -2.27 -8.31 38.79
N ASP A 168 -2.98 -9.37 38.38
CA ASP A 168 -2.56 -10.77 38.54
C ASP A 168 -1.27 -11.08 37.76
N LEU A 169 -1.18 -10.65 36.50
CA LEU A 169 0.00 -10.84 35.66
C LEU A 169 1.17 -9.98 36.12
N GLU A 170 0.93 -8.73 36.52
CA GLU A 170 1.99 -7.87 37.10
C GLU A 170 2.55 -8.47 38.39
N ALA A 171 1.67 -8.95 39.27
CA ALA A 171 2.08 -9.64 40.49
C ALA A 171 2.85 -10.93 40.20
N ALA A 172 2.38 -11.75 39.25
CA ALA A 172 3.04 -12.98 38.82
C ALA A 172 4.41 -12.70 38.17
N ALA A 173 4.50 -11.70 37.30
CA ALA A 173 5.75 -11.25 36.67
C ALA A 173 6.74 -10.74 37.72
N GLY A 174 6.27 -9.96 38.69
CA GLY A 174 7.08 -9.51 39.82
C GLY A 174 7.57 -10.66 40.71
N ALA A 175 6.71 -11.65 40.98
CA ALA A 175 7.08 -12.84 41.74
C ALA A 175 8.13 -13.69 41.01
N TRP A 176 7.91 -13.92 39.71
CA TRP A 176 8.84 -14.63 38.84
C TRP A 176 10.19 -13.89 38.76
N ALA A 177 10.20 -12.57 38.58
CA ALA A 177 11.42 -11.77 38.52
C ALA A 177 12.23 -11.87 39.82
N ARG A 178 11.57 -11.80 40.99
CA ARG A 178 12.21 -12.03 42.30
C ARG A 178 12.81 -13.42 42.39
N GLN A 179 12.11 -14.45 41.91
CA GLN A 179 12.62 -15.82 41.89
C GLN A 179 13.86 -15.97 41.00
N GLN A 180 13.87 -15.34 39.81
CA GLN A 180 15.04 -15.37 38.92
C GLN A 180 16.24 -14.63 39.52
N ILE A 181 16.02 -13.47 40.14
CA ILE A 181 17.08 -12.73 40.84
C ILE A 181 17.63 -13.56 42.00
N ALA A 182 16.78 -14.20 42.79
CA ALA A 182 17.21 -15.09 43.88
C ALA A 182 18.03 -16.27 43.35
N ARG A 183 17.58 -16.92 42.27
CA ARG A 183 18.29 -18.01 41.59
C ARG A 183 19.66 -17.55 41.07
N GLN A 184 19.73 -16.41 40.39
CA GLN A 184 20.99 -15.85 39.88
C GLN A 184 21.95 -15.46 41.03
N ARG A 185 21.44 -14.89 42.12
CA ARG A 185 22.26 -14.59 43.31
C ARG A 185 22.79 -15.85 43.97
N ALA A 186 21.97 -16.89 44.10
CA ALA A 186 22.42 -18.19 44.60
C ALA A 186 23.54 -18.75 43.72
N LEU A 187 23.38 -18.69 42.38
CA LEU A 187 24.41 -19.12 41.43
C LEU A 187 25.69 -18.27 41.49
N ARG A 188 25.59 -16.95 41.70
CA ARG A 188 26.77 -16.06 41.91
C ARG A 188 27.47 -16.31 43.24
N GLY A 189 26.75 -16.83 44.23
CA GLY A 189 27.30 -17.23 45.53
C GLY A 189 28.01 -18.60 45.48
N LEU A 190 27.76 -19.40 44.44
CA LEU A 190 28.52 -20.64 44.22
C LEU A 190 29.92 -20.25 43.76
N ARG A 191 30.91 -20.57 44.60
CA ARG A 191 32.32 -20.59 44.20
C ARG A 191 32.66 -22.01 43.84
N GLN A 192 33.30 -22.23 42.70
CA GLN A 192 33.89 -23.53 42.39
C GLN A 192 34.99 -23.80 43.42
N ILE A 193 34.76 -24.78 44.30
CA ILE A 193 35.69 -25.19 45.35
C ILE A 193 36.61 -26.30 44.82
N GLU A 194 36.10 -27.17 43.95
CA GLU A 194 36.83 -28.31 43.41
C GLU A 194 36.27 -28.72 42.04
N ALA A 195 37.12 -29.21 41.13
CA ALA A 195 36.72 -29.91 39.91
C ALA A 195 37.71 -30.99 39.56
N HIS A 196 37.23 -32.10 39.00
CA HIS A 196 38.07 -33.24 38.60
C HIS A 196 37.98 -33.48 37.10
N SER A 197 39.10 -33.81 36.46
CA SER A 197 39.13 -34.33 35.10
C SER A 197 38.80 -35.83 35.11
N GLU A 198 38.26 -36.34 34.01
CA GLU A 198 37.99 -37.77 33.83
C GLU A 198 39.26 -38.64 33.92
N GLN A 199 40.44 -38.03 33.80
CA GLN A 199 41.76 -38.66 33.85
C GLN A 199 42.43 -38.53 35.23
N GLY A 200 41.75 -37.95 36.22
CA GLY A 200 42.15 -37.96 37.62
C GLY A 200 42.81 -36.68 38.16
N ALA A 201 42.95 -35.63 37.35
CA ALA A 201 43.50 -34.34 37.81
C ALA A 201 42.43 -33.52 38.54
N ALA A 202 42.76 -32.90 39.67
CA ALA A 202 41.87 -32.07 40.47
C ALA A 202 42.30 -30.60 40.46
N VAL A 203 41.34 -29.69 40.34
CA VAL A 203 41.52 -28.24 40.50
C VAL A 203 40.80 -27.83 41.76
N ILE A 204 41.53 -27.48 42.81
CA ILE A 204 40.98 -27.12 44.12
C ILE A 204 41.23 -25.64 44.38
N ARG A 205 40.20 -24.91 44.80
CA ARG A 205 40.30 -23.52 45.21
C ARG A 205 40.32 -23.40 46.72
N SER A 206 41.43 -22.93 47.27
CA SER A 206 41.63 -22.73 48.70
C SER A 206 40.76 -21.57 49.24
N SER A 207 40.51 -21.61 50.56
CA SER A 207 39.70 -20.61 51.29
C SER A 207 40.24 -19.17 51.23
N ASP A 208 41.53 -19.00 50.96
CA ASP A 208 42.23 -17.72 50.78
C ASP A 208 42.26 -17.23 49.31
N GLY A 209 41.69 -18.01 48.39
CA GLY A 209 41.44 -17.64 47.00
C GLY A 209 42.42 -18.19 45.97
N TRP A 210 43.48 -18.87 46.40
CA TRP A 210 44.43 -19.55 45.50
C TRP A 210 43.82 -20.78 44.84
N ILE A 211 44.30 -21.11 43.63
CA ILE A 211 43.90 -22.30 42.88
C ILE A 211 45.11 -23.24 42.81
N GLU A 212 44.91 -24.47 43.26
CA GLU A 212 45.88 -25.57 43.21
C GLU A 212 45.42 -26.60 42.17
N ILE A 213 46.35 -27.17 41.42
CA ILE A 213 46.09 -28.21 40.42
C ILE A 213 46.94 -29.42 40.81
N ALA A 214 46.28 -30.55 41.10
CA ALA A 214 46.89 -31.81 41.53
C ALA A 214 46.57 -32.96 40.57
#